data_AF-A0A4Q9NI87-F1
#
_entry.id   AF-A0A4Q9NI87-F1
#
_cell.length_a   1.000
_cell.length_b   1.000
_cell.length_c   1.000
_cell.angle_alpha   90.00
_cell.angle_beta   90.00
_cell.angle_gamma   90.00
#
_symmetry.space_group_name_H-M   'P 1'
#
loop_
_entity.id
_entity.type
_entity.pdbx_description
1 polymer ?
#
loop_
_entity_poly.entity_id
_entity_poly.type
_entity_poly.pdbx_seq_one_letter_code
_entity_poly.pdbx_strand_id
1 'polypeptide(L)' 'MAAAWTRTYRYLQRQAHEQPVIFYSVIIGLIGPVMVVTVPPIRKSLGWKPAEPIPTSYPVPNRPRRAISGYDDE' A
#
# COMPACT_ATOMS: atom_id res chain seq x y z
N MET A 1 -14.34 -6.35 33.78
CA MET A 1 -13.60 -6.00 32.55
C MET A 1 -12.16 -5.53 32.79
N ALA A 2 -11.88 -4.62 33.75
CA ALA A 2 -10.54 -4.08 33.99
C ALA A 2 -9.42 -5.13 34.25
N ALA A 3 -9.74 -6.23 34.96
CA ALA A 3 -8.76 -7.25 35.31
C ALA A 3 -8.15 -7.98 34.09
N ALA A 4 -8.89 -8.11 32.97
CA ALA A 4 -8.37 -8.73 31.76
C ALA A 4 -7.32 -7.83 31.09
N TRP A 5 -7.58 -6.51 31.02
CA TRP A 5 -6.67 -5.54 30.41
C TRP A 5 -5.34 -5.45 31.16
N THR A 6 -5.37 -5.38 32.49
CA THR A 6 -4.15 -5.33 33.31
C THR A 6 -3.32 -6.62 33.21
N ARG A 7 -3.99 -7.79 33.10
CA ARG A 7 -3.31 -9.08 32.90
C ARG A 7 -2.64 -9.15 31.53
N THR A 8 -3.33 -8.73 30.47
CA THR A 8 -2.77 -8.68 29.12
C THR A 8 -1.57 -7.73 29.05
N TYR A 9 -1.66 -6.55 29.66
CA TYR A 9 -0.54 -5.60 29.70
C TYR A 9 0.69 -6.18 30.40
N ARG A 10 0.51 -6.79 31.59
CA ARG A 10 1.61 -7.44 32.31
C ARG A 10 2.21 -8.61 31.53
N TYR A 11 1.40 -9.34 30.78
CA TYR A 11 1.87 -10.42 29.91
C TYR A 11 2.73 -9.87 28.76
N LEU A 12 2.28 -8.83 28.05
CA LEU A 12 3.04 -8.19 26.98
C LEU A 12 4.37 -7.62 27.50
N GLN A 13 4.34 -6.97 28.66
CA GLN A 13 5.55 -6.47 29.32
C GLN A 13 6.53 -7.61 29.63
N ARG A 14 6.04 -8.73 30.17
CA ARG A 14 6.87 -9.91 30.45
C ARG A 14 7.51 -10.47 29.16
N GLN A 15 6.73 -10.61 28.08
CA GLN A 15 7.22 -11.10 26.79
C GLN A 15 8.30 -10.19 26.19
N ALA A 16 8.13 -8.87 26.33
CA ALA A 16 9.12 -7.89 25.88
C ALA A 16 10.49 -8.05 26.58
N HIS A 17 10.51 -8.46 27.86
CA HIS A 17 11.73 -8.65 28.64
C HIS A 17 12.32 -10.07 28.55
N GLU A 18 11.49 -11.12 28.61
CA GLU A 18 11.95 -12.51 28.63
C GLU A 18 12.28 -13.04 27.23
N GLN A 19 11.56 -12.60 26.19
CA GLN A 19 11.73 -13.05 24.81
C GLN A 19 11.68 -11.87 23.82
N PRO A 20 12.64 -10.94 23.92
CA PRO A 20 12.60 -9.69 23.16
C PRO A 20 12.55 -9.93 21.65
N VAL A 21 13.33 -10.91 21.14
CA VAL A 21 13.41 -11.19 19.70
C VAL A 21 12.03 -11.54 19.14
N ILE A 22 11.33 -12.50 19.77
CA ILE A 22 10.01 -12.96 19.30
C ILE A 22 9.00 -11.81 19.38
N PHE A 23 8.97 -11.10 20.51
CA PHE A 23 8.01 -10.03 20.76
C PHE A 23 8.16 -8.89 19.73
N TYR A 24 9.37 -8.36 19.56
CA TYR A 24 9.60 -7.24 18.64
C TYR A 24 9.54 -7.67 17.17
N SER A 25 9.92 -8.89 16.82
CA SER A 25 9.74 -9.41 15.45
C SER A 25 8.26 -9.41 15.04
N VAL A 26 7.35 -9.84 15.92
CA VAL A 26 5.91 -9.83 15.64
C VAL A 26 5.38 -8.40 15.51
N ILE A 27 5.78 -7.50 16.42
CA ILE A 27 5.33 -6.09 16.36
C ILE A 27 5.81 -5.41 15.08
N ILE A 28 7.10 -5.52 14.76
CA ILE A 28 7.66 -4.91 13.55
C ILE A 28 7.03 -5.53 12.29
N GLY A 29 6.82 -6.85 12.29
CA GLY A 29 6.12 -7.54 11.21
C GLY A 29 4.68 -7.06 11.02
N LEU A 30 3.95 -6.77 12.10
CA LEU A 30 2.57 -6.25 12.06
C LEU A 30 2.48 -4.77 11.69
N ILE A 31 3.50 -3.96 12.02
CA ILE A 31 3.54 -2.53 11.66
C ILE A 31 3.41 -2.35 10.14
N GLY A 32 4.04 -3.20 9.33
CA GLY A 32 3.95 -3.16 7.86
C GLY A 32 2.51 -3.23 7.33
N PRO A 33 1.77 -4.33 7.54
CA PRO A 33 0.38 -4.47 7.12
C PRO A 33 -0.54 -3.37 7.68
N VAL A 34 -0.34 -2.97 8.94
CA VAL A 34 -1.12 -1.86 9.53
C VAL A 34 -0.90 -0.56 8.77
N MET A 35 0.35 -0.23 8.42
CA MET A 35 0.65 0.94 7.61
C MET A 35 0.06 0.86 6.20
N VAL A 36 0.07 -0.33 5.56
CA VAL A 36 -0.55 -0.51 4.22
C VAL A 36 -2.04 -0.17 4.23
N VAL A 37 -2.75 -0.47 5.32
CA VAL A 37 -4.18 -0.15 5.43
C VAL A 37 -4.42 1.30 5.86
N THR A 38 -3.61 1.82 6.78
CA THR A 38 -3.85 3.12 7.42
C THR A 38 -3.24 4.31 6.68
N VAL A 39 -2.07 4.16 6.06
CA VAL A 39 -1.34 5.28 5.43
C VAL A 39 -2.02 5.75 4.13
N PRO A 40 -2.49 4.89 3.21
CA PRO A 40 -3.11 5.35 1.96
C PRO A 40 -4.31 6.29 2.13
N PRO A 41 -5.31 6.04 3.01
CA PRO A 41 -6.42 6.97 3.18
C PRO A 41 -5.97 8.32 3.75
N ILE A 42 -5.04 8.32 4.72
CA ILE A 42 -4.47 9.56 5.29
C ILE A 42 -3.73 10.36 4.20
N ARG A 43 -2.93 9.68 3.38
CA ARG A 43 -2.19 10.32 2.29
C ARG A 43 -3.14 10.94 1.27
N LYS A 44 -4.23 10.25 0.93
CA LYS A 44 -5.29 10.77 0.02
C LYS A 44 -6.00 11.99 0.60
N SER A 45 -6.30 12.01 1.92
CA SER A 45 -6.93 13.19 2.55
C SER A 45 -6.02 14.42 2.58
N LEU A 46 -4.70 14.22 2.52
CA LEU A 46 -3.70 15.29 2.41
C LEU A 46 -3.50 15.77 0.96
N GLY A 47 -4.35 15.36 0.01
CA GLY A 47 -4.32 15.82 -1.38
C GLY A 47 -3.34 15.06 -2.27
N TRP A 48 -2.70 14.00 -1.77
CA TRP A 48 -1.87 13.16 -2.62
C TRP A 48 -2.70 12.35 -3.61
N LYS A 49 -2.27 12.36 -4.88
CA LYS A 49 -2.84 11.54 -5.95
C LYS A 49 -1.78 10.57 -6.49
N PRO A 50 -2.15 9.31 -6.80
CA PRO A 50 -1.28 8.40 -7.53
C PRO A 50 -0.86 8.99 -8.87
N ALA A 51 0.37 8.68 -9.31
CA ALA A 51 0.81 9.02 -10.65
C ALA A 51 0.01 8.24 -11.70
N GLU A 52 -0.17 8.83 -12.87
CA GLU A 52 -0.77 8.14 -14.01
C GLU A 52 0.09 6.93 -14.43
N PRO A 53 -0.53 5.82 -14.84
CA PRO A 53 0.20 4.64 -15.26
C PRO A 53 0.99 4.92 -16.55
N ILE A 54 2.25 4.49 -16.57
CA ILE A 54 3.11 4.60 -17.75
C ILE A 54 2.57 3.65 -18.84
N PRO A 55 2.48 4.11 -20.10
CA PRO A 55 2.06 3.23 -21.19
C PRO A 55 3.08 2.10 -21.38
N THR A 56 2.60 0.86 -21.31
CA THR A 56 3.40 -0.35 -21.54
C THR A 56 3.43 -0.78 -23.00
N SER A 57 2.59 -0.18 -23.84
CA SER A 57 2.44 -0.48 -25.26
C SER A 57 2.18 0.80 -26.06
N TYR A 58 2.27 0.70 -27.38
CA TYR A 58 1.96 1.81 -28.26
C TYR A 58 0.50 2.25 -28.04
N PRO A 59 0.23 3.54 -27.74
CA PRO A 59 -1.12 4.00 -27.43
C PRO A 59 -1.96 4.05 -28.72
N VAL A 60 -2.59 2.93 -29.06
CA VAL A 60 -3.49 2.84 -30.20
C VAL A 60 -4.77 3.62 -29.88
N PRO A 61 -5.13 4.65 -30.68
CA PRO A 61 -6.38 5.38 -30.47
C PRO A 61 -7.59 4.46 -30.66
N ASN A 62 -8.55 4.50 -29.73
CA ASN A 62 -9.81 3.77 -29.85
C ASN A 62 -10.77 4.51 -30.81
N ARG A 63 -10.43 4.54 -32.11
CA ARG A 63 -11.23 5.15 -33.17
C ARG A 63 -11.20 4.30 -34.44
N PRO A 64 -12.24 4.36 -35.29
CA PRO A 64 -12.22 3.69 -36.59
C PRO A 64 -11.12 4.25 -37.49
N ARG A 65 -10.68 3.43 -38.45
CA ARG A 65 -9.70 3.84 -39.46
C ARG A 65 -10.26 5.01 -40.27
N ARG A 66 -9.41 6.01 -40.51
CA ARG A 66 -9.71 7.14 -41.40
C ARG A 66 -8.81 7.02 -42.63
N ALA A 67 -9.39 7.14 -43.81
CA ALA A 67 -8.61 7.23 -45.05
C ALA A 67 -7.73 8.48 -45.00
N ILE A 68 -6.45 8.31 -45.32
CA ILE A 68 -5.43 9.35 -45.40
C ILE A 68 -4.76 9.26 -46.77
N SER A 69 -4.30 10.38 -47.30
CA SER A 69 -3.60 10.48 -48.59
C SER A 69 -2.35 11.36 -48.43
N GLY A 70 -1.35 11.18 -49.28
CA GLY A 70 -0.19 12.09 -49.36
C GLY A 70 1.21 11.43 -49.42
N TYR A 71 1.28 10.11 -49.27
CA TYR A 71 2.52 9.32 -49.41
C TYR A 71 2.24 8.04 -50.22
N ASP A 72 1.34 8.13 -51.20
CA ASP A 72 0.99 7.02 -52.07
C ASP A 72 2.08 6.89 -53.16
N ASP A 73 2.51 5.67 -53.49
CA ASP A 73 3.51 5.40 -54.54
C ASP A 73 2.89 5.71 -55.93
N GLU A 74 3.66 6.33 -56.83
CA GLU A 74 3.22 6.71 -58.20
C GLU A 74 2.79 5.51 -59.08
#